data_AF-A0A7Z9KFJ7-F1
#
_entry.id   AF-A0A7Z9KFJ7-F1
#
_cell.length_a   1.000
_cell.length_b   1.000
_cell.length_c   1.000
_cell.angle_alpha   90.00
_cell.angle_beta   90.00
_cell.angle_gamma   90.00
#
_symmetry.space_group_name_H-M   'P 1'
#
loop_
_entity.id
_entity.type
_entity.pdbx_description
1 polymer ?
#
loop_
_entity_poly.entity_id
_entity_poly.type
_entity_poly.pdbx_seq_one_letter_code
_entity_poly.pdbx_strand_id
1 'polypeptide(L)'
;MQKVRTVLGDISTAEVGVTLPHEHTMYGWNGVEFDHRAMFDFEKVVTSVVEDFKSARELFGLNTFVDCTAPDMGRQPSVMTEVSRQSGINVVAATGFFCQSMGIPYHWRRQTVKEISEFFIRDVEEGIFGTDVRCGIIKVASGQDDAHFRPTTETVNGRHMGVFEQQVFAAAAQAQAETGVSITTHIDPEDWKIPGA
;
A
#
# COMPACT_ATOMS: atom_id res chain seq x y z
N MET A 1 -18.05 2.22 17.55
CA MET A 1 -16.90 3.13 17.76
C MET A 1 -16.07 3.10 16.48
N GLN A 2 -15.67 4.25 15.94
CA GLN A 2 -14.75 4.26 14.78
C GLN A 2 -13.40 3.68 15.22
N LYS A 3 -12.75 2.91 14.34
CA LYS A 3 -11.51 2.18 14.63
C LYS A 3 -10.52 2.33 13.47
N VAL A 4 -9.24 2.22 13.78
CA VAL A 4 -8.16 2.10 12.80
C VAL A 4 -7.54 0.72 12.93
N ARG A 5 -7.41 0.01 11.82
CA ARG A 5 -6.84 -1.34 11.81
C ARG A 5 -5.33 -1.27 11.62
N THR A 6 -4.60 -1.75 12.61
CA THR A 6 -3.13 -1.85 12.59
C THR A 6 -2.71 -3.31 12.47
N VAL A 7 -1.42 -3.54 12.18
CA VAL A 7 -0.84 -4.89 12.11
C VAL A 7 -0.86 -5.63 13.44
N LEU A 8 -1.02 -4.93 14.57
CA LEU A 8 -1.16 -5.52 15.91
C LEU A 8 -2.62 -5.56 16.40
N GLY A 9 -3.59 -5.19 15.56
CA GLY A 9 -5.01 -5.18 15.89
C GLY A 9 -5.69 -3.83 15.68
N ASP A 10 -6.99 -3.80 15.94
CA ASP A 10 -7.79 -2.58 15.80
C ASP A 10 -7.55 -1.66 17.02
N ILE A 11 -7.27 -0.38 16.77
CA ILE A 11 -7.13 0.67 17.79
C ILE A 11 -8.29 1.67 17.68
N SER A 12 -8.58 2.41 18.76
CA SER A 12 -9.55 3.50 18.70
C SER A 12 -8.97 4.72 17.95
N THR A 13 -9.83 5.56 17.39
CA THR A 13 -9.39 6.80 16.71
C THR A 13 -8.68 7.78 17.65
N ALA A 14 -8.88 7.67 18.97
CA ALA A 14 -8.18 8.48 19.96
C ALA A 14 -6.71 8.06 20.14
N GLU A 15 -6.36 6.84 19.76
CA GLU A 15 -5.01 6.26 19.88
C GLU A 15 -4.16 6.47 18.63
N VAL A 16 -4.67 7.16 17.60
CA VAL A 16 -3.97 7.37 16.32
C VAL A 16 -2.81 8.37 16.47
N GLY A 17 -3.03 9.50 17.14
CA GLY A 17 -1.98 10.49 17.39
C GLY A 17 -1.34 11.08 16.12
N VAL A 18 -0.09 11.55 16.22
CA VAL A 18 0.67 12.07 15.06
C VAL A 18 0.88 10.94 14.06
N THR A 19 0.48 11.19 12.81
CA THR A 19 0.40 10.16 11.77
C THR A 19 1.17 10.56 10.53
N LEU A 20 2.01 9.66 10.03
CA LEU A 20 2.54 9.72 8.67
C LEU A 20 1.65 8.86 7.76
N PRO A 21 0.84 9.46 6.85
CA PRO A 21 -0.25 8.77 6.18
C PRO A 21 0.15 8.03 4.89
N HIS A 22 1.39 8.15 4.43
CA HIS A 22 1.87 7.47 3.23
C HIS A 22 3.38 7.27 3.30
N GLU A 23 3.79 6.10 3.77
CA GLU A 23 5.19 5.77 3.95
C GLU A 23 5.46 4.30 3.60
N HIS A 24 6.71 3.86 3.73
CA HIS A 24 7.15 2.51 3.43
C HIS A 24 8.19 2.05 4.47
N THR A 25 7.96 0.95 5.19
CA THR A 25 8.98 0.37 6.08
C THR A 25 10.09 -0.32 5.30
N MET A 26 9.73 -0.88 4.15
CA MET A 26 10.65 -1.44 3.17
C MET A 26 10.01 -1.33 1.79
N TYR A 27 10.85 -1.43 0.75
CA TYR A 27 10.37 -1.25 -0.61
C TYR A 27 11.17 -2.09 -1.58
N GLY A 28 10.48 -2.84 -2.45
CA GLY A 28 11.11 -3.63 -3.50
C GLY A 28 10.19 -3.79 -4.71
N TRP A 29 10.69 -3.51 -5.90
CA TRP A 29 9.91 -3.72 -7.12
C TRP A 29 9.70 -5.21 -7.39
N ASN A 30 8.55 -5.58 -7.96
CA ASN A 30 8.33 -6.93 -8.47
C ASN A 30 9.53 -7.42 -9.31
N GLY A 31 9.96 -8.65 -9.06
CA GLY A 31 11.10 -9.26 -9.71
C GLY A 31 12.42 -9.05 -8.98
N VAL A 32 12.48 -8.15 -7.99
CA VAL A 32 13.67 -7.98 -7.13
C VAL A 32 14.01 -9.26 -6.38
N GLU A 33 13.01 -10.10 -6.09
CA GLU A 33 13.16 -11.41 -5.47
C GLU A 33 14.00 -12.41 -6.30
N PHE A 34 14.23 -12.12 -7.58
CA PHE A 34 15.08 -12.92 -8.46
C PHE A 34 16.54 -12.42 -8.54
N ASP A 35 16.89 -11.31 -7.87
CA ASP A 35 18.26 -10.77 -7.85
C ASP A 35 18.97 -11.08 -6.52
N HIS A 36 20.02 -11.89 -6.56
CA HIS A 36 20.85 -12.24 -5.39
C HIS A 36 21.50 -11.03 -4.71
N ARG A 37 21.61 -9.89 -5.39
CA ARG A 37 22.15 -8.64 -4.84
C ARG A 37 21.13 -7.83 -4.07
N ALA A 38 19.84 -8.13 -4.22
CA ALA A 38 18.73 -7.38 -3.67
C ALA A 38 17.91 -8.19 -2.66
N MET A 39 18.47 -9.30 -2.15
CA MET A 39 17.86 -10.06 -1.06
C MET A 39 17.76 -9.21 0.19
N PHE A 40 16.55 -9.09 0.72
CA PHE A 40 16.32 -8.41 1.98
C PHE A 40 16.86 -9.22 3.16
N ASP A 41 17.69 -8.57 3.97
CA ASP A 41 17.97 -8.98 5.33
C ASP A 41 16.89 -8.37 6.23
N PHE A 42 15.84 -9.13 6.51
CA PHE A 42 14.69 -8.63 7.27
C PHE A 42 15.04 -8.25 8.70
N GLU A 43 16.02 -8.91 9.33
CA GLU A 43 16.46 -8.54 10.68
C GLU A 43 17.14 -7.17 10.67
N LYS A 44 17.97 -6.91 9.65
CA LYS A 44 18.59 -5.60 9.45
C LYS A 44 17.56 -4.52 9.14
N VAL A 45 16.56 -4.82 8.30
CA VAL A 45 15.45 -3.90 8.00
C VAL A 45 14.70 -3.55 9.28
N VAL A 46 14.26 -4.54 10.05
CA VAL A 46 13.56 -4.33 11.32
C VAL A 46 14.40 -3.47 12.26
N THR A 47 15.68 -3.80 12.43
CA THR A 47 16.57 -3.05 13.33
C THR A 47 16.66 -1.58 12.94
N SER A 48 16.92 -1.30 11.65
CA SER A 48 17.03 0.07 11.14
C SER A 48 15.73 0.85 11.31
N VAL A 49 14.59 0.26 10.93
CA VAL A 49 13.29 0.96 10.99
C VAL A 49 12.87 1.20 12.45
N VAL A 50 13.16 0.27 13.35
CA VAL A 50 12.87 0.45 14.79
C VAL A 50 13.68 1.61 15.39
N GLU A 51 14.94 1.78 15.00
CA GLU A 51 15.78 2.92 15.43
C GLU A 51 15.21 4.25 14.94
N ASP A 52 14.83 4.33 13.66
CA ASP A 52 14.20 5.51 13.07
C ASP A 52 12.86 5.83 13.75
N PHE A 53 12.02 4.81 13.98
CA PHE A 53 10.71 4.99 14.60
C PHE A 53 10.81 5.43 16.06
N LYS A 54 11.74 4.88 16.83
CA LYS A 54 12.00 5.33 18.21
C LYS A 54 12.44 6.79 18.23
N SER A 55 13.35 7.17 17.33
CA SER A 55 13.81 8.56 17.19
C SER A 55 12.66 9.49 16.80
N ALA A 56 11.85 9.11 15.82
CA ALA A 56 10.70 9.90 15.37
C ALA A 56 9.62 10.03 16.45
N ARG A 57 9.38 8.97 17.23
CA ARG A 57 8.48 9.00 18.38
C ARG A 57 8.97 9.95 19.46
N GLU A 58 10.24 9.88 19.83
CA GLU A 58 10.83 10.71 20.88
C GLU A 58 10.88 12.20 20.48
N LEU A 59 11.33 12.49 19.26
CA LEU A 59 11.57 13.86 18.81
C LEU A 59 10.32 14.57 18.31
N PHE A 60 9.39 13.85 17.68
CA PHE A 60 8.23 14.44 16.98
C PHE A 60 6.88 13.91 17.47
N GLY A 61 6.87 12.99 18.45
CA GLY A 61 5.63 12.40 18.94
C GLY A 61 4.93 11.51 17.92
N LEU A 62 5.66 10.98 16.92
CA LEU A 62 5.11 10.04 15.95
C LEU A 62 4.42 8.88 16.69
N ASN A 63 3.24 8.51 16.22
CA ASN A 63 2.45 7.48 16.87
C ASN A 63 1.82 6.49 15.89
N THR A 64 1.47 6.93 14.67
CA THR A 64 0.96 6.04 13.61
C THR A 64 1.71 6.23 12.29
N PHE A 65 1.95 5.12 11.61
CA PHE A 65 2.64 5.05 10.33
C PHE A 65 1.82 4.19 9.38
N VAL A 66 1.40 4.75 8.25
CA VAL A 66 0.65 4.01 7.23
C VAL A 66 1.62 3.49 6.19
N ASP A 67 1.86 2.18 6.23
CA ASP A 67 2.72 1.49 5.28
C ASP A 67 1.94 1.19 3.99
N CYS A 68 2.20 2.01 2.99
CA CYS A 68 1.61 1.99 1.67
C CYS A 68 2.35 1.03 0.71
N THR A 69 3.10 0.06 1.23
CA THR A 69 3.73 -1.00 0.44
C THR A 69 2.68 -2.05 0.09
N ALA A 70 2.23 -2.03 -1.17
CA ALA A 70 1.27 -2.98 -1.71
C ALA A 70 1.92 -4.36 -1.99
N PRO A 71 1.13 -5.43 -2.19
CA PRO A 71 1.61 -6.77 -2.55
C PRO A 71 2.70 -6.82 -3.64
N ASP A 72 2.63 -5.93 -4.62
CA ASP A 72 3.55 -5.82 -5.76
C ASP A 72 4.78 -4.93 -5.50
N MET A 73 4.93 -4.42 -4.28
CA MET A 73 6.01 -3.56 -3.82
C MET A 73 6.87 -4.24 -2.72
N GLY A 74 6.73 -5.56 -2.55
CA GLY A 74 7.50 -6.33 -1.58
C GLY A 74 6.96 -6.25 -0.15
N ARG A 75 5.64 -6.08 0.03
CA ARG A 75 4.97 -6.05 1.34
C ARG A 75 5.35 -7.24 2.22
N GLN A 76 5.82 -6.99 3.45
CA GLN A 76 6.17 -8.02 4.43
C GLN A 76 5.45 -7.84 5.77
N PRO A 77 4.36 -8.59 6.04
CA PRO A 77 3.60 -8.48 7.29
C PRO A 77 4.44 -8.74 8.55
N SER A 78 5.37 -9.70 8.50
CA SER A 78 6.25 -10.03 9.64
C SER A 78 7.16 -8.87 10.03
N VAL A 79 7.73 -8.16 9.05
CA VAL A 79 8.53 -6.95 9.27
C VAL A 79 7.68 -5.86 9.90
N MET A 80 6.49 -5.58 9.35
CA MET A 80 5.59 -4.55 9.86
C MET A 80 5.17 -4.83 11.32
N THR A 81 4.79 -6.07 11.62
CA THR A 81 4.42 -6.50 12.99
C THR A 81 5.58 -6.33 13.96
N GLU A 82 6.78 -6.75 13.57
CA GLU A 82 7.95 -6.68 14.45
C GLU A 82 8.40 -5.24 14.70
N VAL A 83 8.42 -4.41 13.65
CA VAL A 83 8.69 -2.97 13.76
C VAL A 83 7.67 -2.30 14.69
N SER A 84 6.37 -2.55 14.49
CA SER A 84 5.30 -1.97 15.31
C SER A 84 5.47 -2.37 16.78
N ARG A 85 5.74 -3.66 17.04
CA ARG A 85 5.91 -4.20 18.39
C ARG A 85 7.13 -3.63 19.11
N GLN A 86 8.27 -3.51 18.42
CA GLN A 86 9.52 -3.06 19.04
C GLN A 86 9.63 -1.54 19.21
N SER A 87 9.00 -0.76 18.32
CA SER A 87 9.01 0.71 18.39
C SER A 87 7.84 1.28 19.21
N GLY A 88 6.74 0.53 19.29
CA GLY A 88 5.47 0.99 19.84
C GLY A 88 4.77 2.04 18.96
N ILE A 89 5.13 2.14 17.68
CA ILE A 89 4.38 2.89 16.66
C ILE A 89 3.30 1.97 16.09
N ASN A 90 2.09 2.50 15.92
CA ASN A 90 1.01 1.82 15.23
C ASN A 90 1.35 1.75 13.73
N VAL A 91 1.40 0.55 13.15
CA VAL A 91 1.61 0.38 11.70
C VAL A 91 0.33 -0.07 11.03
N VAL A 92 -0.12 0.66 10.02
CA VAL A 92 -1.30 0.30 9.19
C VAL A 92 -0.79 -0.29 7.88
N ALA A 93 -1.12 -1.55 7.60
CA ALA A 93 -0.73 -2.21 6.35
C ALA A 93 -1.73 -1.94 5.22
N ALA A 94 -1.21 -1.79 4.00
CA ALA A 94 -1.99 -1.66 2.78
C ALA A 94 -2.20 -3.00 2.05
N THR A 95 -3.39 -3.20 1.47
CA THR A 95 -3.59 -4.07 0.30
C THR A 95 -3.56 -3.21 -0.98
N GLY A 96 -3.86 -3.78 -2.14
CA GLY A 96 -3.95 -3.03 -3.39
C GLY A 96 -2.84 -3.36 -4.40
N PHE A 97 -2.59 -2.44 -5.32
CA PHE A 97 -1.52 -2.51 -6.31
C PHE A 97 -0.99 -1.12 -6.66
N PHE A 98 0.20 -1.08 -7.25
CA PHE A 98 0.77 0.13 -7.82
C PHE A 98 0.32 0.33 -9.30
N CYS A 99 0.91 1.31 -9.99
CA CYS A 99 0.46 1.71 -11.32
C CYS A 99 0.83 0.64 -12.36
N GLN A 100 0.02 0.50 -13.41
CA GLN A 100 0.16 -0.60 -14.38
C GLN A 100 1.53 -0.63 -15.07
N SER A 101 2.13 0.55 -15.27
CA SER A 101 3.44 0.72 -15.90
C SER A 101 4.56 0.08 -15.09
N MET A 102 4.51 0.20 -13.76
CA MET A 102 5.55 -0.29 -12.84
C MET A 102 5.15 -1.54 -12.04
N GLY A 103 3.86 -1.87 -11.98
CA GLY A 103 3.37 -2.89 -11.06
C GLY A 103 1.88 -3.17 -11.20
N ILE A 104 1.55 -4.19 -11.97
CA ILE A 104 0.42 -5.12 -11.76
C ILE A 104 0.90 -6.46 -12.33
N PRO A 105 1.17 -7.49 -11.52
CA PRO A 105 1.70 -8.76 -12.02
C PRO A 105 0.79 -9.43 -13.07
N TYR A 106 1.37 -10.22 -13.98
CA TYR A 106 0.62 -10.86 -15.08
C TYR A 106 -0.58 -11.68 -14.60
N HIS A 107 -0.46 -12.35 -13.44
CA HIS A 107 -1.58 -13.06 -12.81
C HIS A 107 -2.80 -12.15 -12.59
N TRP A 108 -2.58 -10.96 -12.02
CA TRP A 108 -3.62 -9.99 -11.68
C TRP A 108 -4.23 -9.31 -12.90
N ARG A 109 -3.45 -9.13 -13.98
CA ARG A 109 -3.96 -8.67 -15.29
C ARG A 109 -4.96 -9.64 -15.93
N ARG A 110 -5.04 -10.89 -15.43
CA ARG A 110 -5.98 -11.91 -15.90
C ARG A 110 -7.17 -12.11 -14.97
N GLN A 111 -7.18 -11.47 -13.81
CA GLN A 111 -8.28 -11.52 -12.88
C GLN A 111 -9.39 -10.54 -13.30
N THR A 112 -10.63 -10.89 -12.98
CA THR A 112 -11.76 -9.99 -13.07
C THR A 112 -11.73 -8.96 -11.95
N VAL A 113 -12.45 -7.83 -12.13
CA VAL A 113 -12.64 -6.81 -11.08
C VAL A 113 -13.17 -7.44 -9.79
N LYS A 114 -14.08 -8.41 -9.91
CA LYS A 114 -14.66 -9.12 -8.77
C LYS A 114 -13.61 -9.93 -8.00
N GLU A 115 -12.78 -10.70 -8.71
CA GLU A 115 -11.72 -11.51 -8.08
C GLU A 115 -10.67 -10.63 -7.37
N ILE A 116 -10.32 -9.48 -7.97
CA ILE A 116 -9.43 -8.49 -7.35
C ILE A 116 -10.08 -7.89 -6.10
N SER A 117 -11.37 -7.55 -6.16
CA SER A 117 -12.12 -7.03 -5.00
C SER A 117 -12.19 -8.06 -3.87
N GLU A 118 -12.49 -9.32 -4.18
CA GLU A 118 -12.52 -10.42 -3.22
C GLU A 118 -11.14 -10.66 -2.58
N PHE A 119 -10.05 -10.42 -3.31
CA PHE A 119 -8.71 -10.43 -2.73
C PHE A 119 -8.51 -9.28 -1.73
N PHE A 120 -8.87 -8.04 -2.07
CA PHE A 120 -8.76 -6.90 -1.15
C PHE A 120 -9.60 -7.08 0.11
N ILE A 121 -10.84 -7.57 -0.05
CA ILE A 121 -11.74 -7.85 1.08
C ILE A 121 -11.12 -8.89 2.01
N ARG A 122 -10.54 -9.98 1.48
CA ARG A 122 -9.87 -11.00 2.31
C ARG A 122 -8.67 -10.44 3.06
N ASP A 123 -7.81 -9.66 2.41
CA ASP A 123 -6.68 -8.99 3.08
C ASP A 123 -7.17 -8.08 4.23
N VAL A 124 -8.31 -7.42 4.05
CA VAL A 124 -8.90 -6.52 5.04
C VAL A 124 -9.58 -7.30 6.17
N GLU A 125 -10.40 -8.31 5.88
CA GLU A 125 -11.26 -8.96 6.89
C GLU A 125 -10.64 -10.18 7.54
N GLU A 126 -9.84 -10.94 6.79
CA GLU A 126 -9.28 -12.24 7.20
C GLU A 126 -7.79 -12.13 7.51
N GLY A 127 -7.00 -11.53 6.60
CA GLY A 127 -5.57 -11.29 6.79
C GLY A 127 -4.70 -11.62 5.57
N ILE A 128 -3.46 -11.16 5.61
CA ILE A 128 -2.50 -11.28 4.50
C ILE A 128 -1.87 -12.68 4.50
N PHE A 129 -1.91 -13.40 3.38
CA PHE A 129 -1.17 -14.66 3.16
C PHE A 129 -1.26 -15.70 4.30
N GLY A 130 -2.46 -15.92 4.86
CA GLY A 130 -2.66 -16.90 5.94
C GLY A 130 -2.12 -16.46 7.30
N THR A 131 -1.70 -15.20 7.43
CA THR A 131 -1.45 -14.54 8.72
C THR A 131 -2.75 -13.93 9.25
N ASP A 132 -2.76 -13.56 10.53
CA ASP A 132 -3.81 -12.78 11.17
C ASP A 132 -3.64 -11.24 11.00
N VAL A 133 -2.60 -10.82 10.27
CA VAL A 133 -2.30 -9.42 9.98
C VAL A 133 -3.25 -8.94 8.90
N ARG A 134 -4.17 -8.05 9.27
CA ARG A 134 -5.19 -7.50 8.38
C ARG A 134 -4.84 -6.10 7.90
N CYS A 135 -5.18 -5.80 6.65
CA CYS A 135 -4.97 -4.47 6.07
C CYS A 135 -5.97 -3.45 6.61
N GLY A 136 -5.48 -2.23 6.87
CA GLY A 136 -6.30 -1.10 7.30
C GLY A 136 -6.53 -0.05 6.21
N ILE A 137 -5.96 -0.24 5.02
CA ILE A 137 -6.10 0.66 3.88
C ILE A 137 -5.98 -0.11 2.55
N ILE A 138 -6.64 0.36 1.50
CA ILE A 138 -6.45 -0.11 0.12
C ILE A 138 -5.64 0.93 -0.65
N LYS A 139 -4.53 0.52 -1.26
CA LYS A 139 -3.74 1.38 -2.16
C LYS A 139 -4.12 1.14 -3.63
N VAL A 140 -4.33 2.22 -4.34
CA VAL A 140 -4.50 2.20 -5.81
C VAL A 140 -3.59 3.25 -6.43
N ALA A 141 -3.23 3.06 -7.69
CA ALA A 141 -2.31 3.95 -8.36
C ALA A 141 -2.66 4.12 -9.84
N SER A 142 -2.47 5.34 -10.33
CA SER A 142 -2.46 5.67 -11.76
C SER A 142 -1.18 6.43 -12.06
N GLY A 143 -0.53 6.12 -13.18
CA GLY A 143 0.65 6.88 -13.62
C GLY A 143 1.50 6.16 -14.65
N GLN A 144 2.66 6.74 -14.98
CA GLN A 144 3.63 6.17 -15.91
C GLN A 144 4.92 5.70 -15.19
N ASP A 145 5.79 5.01 -15.93
CA ASP A 145 7.11 4.50 -15.50
C ASP A 145 8.28 5.32 -16.08
N ASP A 146 8.03 6.51 -16.63
CA ASP A 146 9.09 7.32 -17.23
C ASP A 146 9.87 8.13 -16.18
N ALA A 147 11.19 8.16 -16.33
CA ALA A 147 12.06 9.07 -15.58
C ALA A 147 11.90 10.54 -16.02
N HIS A 148 11.28 10.78 -17.17
CA HIS A 148 10.98 12.10 -17.70
C HIS A 148 9.59 12.57 -17.25
N PHE A 149 9.53 13.80 -16.73
CA PHE A 149 8.30 14.49 -16.38
C PHE A 149 7.42 14.71 -17.62
N ARG A 150 6.41 13.86 -17.79
CA ARG A 150 5.37 13.96 -18.83
C ARG A 150 4.09 13.25 -18.40
N PRO A 151 2.93 13.55 -19.01
CA PRO A 151 1.71 12.80 -18.73
C PRO A 151 1.81 11.33 -19.18
N THR A 152 1.02 10.47 -18.55
CA THR A 152 0.91 9.05 -18.89
C THR A 152 0.42 8.88 -20.32
N THR A 153 1.16 8.10 -21.12
CA THR A 153 0.86 7.91 -22.55
C THR A 153 -0.31 6.95 -22.79
N GLU A 154 -0.51 5.97 -21.90
CA GLU A 154 -1.68 5.10 -21.95
C GLU A 154 -2.93 5.89 -21.56
N THR A 155 -3.80 6.11 -22.54
CA THR A 155 -5.08 6.77 -22.33
C THR A 155 -6.24 5.85 -22.66
N VAL A 156 -7.23 5.81 -21.77
CA VAL A 156 -8.51 5.11 -22.01
C VAL A 156 -9.63 6.13 -21.91
N ASN A 157 -10.36 6.31 -23.01
CA ASN A 157 -11.39 7.34 -23.12
C ASN A 157 -10.88 8.76 -22.75
N GLY A 158 -9.63 9.06 -23.11
CA GLY A 158 -8.98 10.36 -22.84
C GLY A 158 -8.48 10.56 -21.40
N ARG A 159 -8.58 9.55 -20.54
CA ARG A 159 -8.02 9.60 -19.17
C ARG A 159 -6.61 9.02 -19.17
N HIS A 160 -5.67 9.68 -18.50
CA HIS A 160 -4.31 9.21 -18.24
C HIS A 160 -4.30 8.05 -17.23
N MET A 161 -4.91 6.93 -17.62
CA MET A 161 -5.07 5.75 -16.79
C MET A 161 -5.26 4.51 -17.66
N GLY A 162 -4.43 3.49 -17.43
CA GLY A 162 -4.45 2.22 -18.13
C GLY A 162 -5.71 1.38 -17.85
N VAL A 163 -5.91 0.33 -18.64
CA VAL A 163 -7.06 -0.58 -18.48
C VAL A 163 -7.00 -1.38 -17.19
N PHE A 164 -5.80 -1.81 -16.76
CA PHE A 164 -5.63 -2.60 -15.55
C PHE A 164 -5.72 -1.71 -14.30
N GLU A 165 -5.27 -0.46 -14.38
CA GLU A 165 -5.47 0.53 -13.32
C GLU A 165 -6.97 0.76 -13.09
N GLN A 166 -7.75 0.99 -14.15
CA GLN A 166 -9.21 1.12 -14.04
C GLN A 166 -9.87 -0.09 -13.37
N GLN A 167 -9.42 -1.29 -13.69
CA GLN A 167 -9.91 -2.52 -13.04
C GLN A 167 -9.58 -2.54 -11.55
N VAL A 168 -8.36 -2.17 -11.17
CA VAL A 168 -7.92 -2.09 -9.77
C VAL A 168 -8.67 -0.99 -9.00
N PHE A 169 -8.87 0.20 -9.59
CA PHE A 169 -9.68 1.27 -9.00
C PHE A 169 -11.14 0.82 -8.80
N ALA A 170 -11.74 0.15 -9.79
CA ALA A 170 -13.09 -0.39 -9.65
C ALA A 170 -13.19 -1.46 -8.56
N ALA A 171 -12.19 -2.33 -8.45
CA ALA A 171 -12.12 -3.36 -7.41
C ALA A 171 -11.94 -2.75 -6.02
N ALA A 172 -11.11 -1.72 -5.88
CA ALA A 172 -10.93 -0.99 -4.63
C ALA A 172 -12.22 -0.29 -4.20
N ALA A 173 -12.96 0.31 -5.14
CA ALA A 173 -14.26 0.92 -4.85
C ALA A 173 -15.30 -0.11 -4.38
N GLN A 174 -15.34 -1.31 -5.00
CA GLN A 174 -16.20 -2.41 -4.55
C GLN A 174 -15.83 -2.89 -3.15
N ALA A 175 -14.54 -3.13 -2.89
CA ALA A 175 -14.04 -3.56 -1.59
C ALA A 175 -14.28 -2.49 -0.50
N GLN A 176 -14.12 -1.20 -0.82
CA GLN A 176 -14.42 -0.11 0.10
C GLN A 176 -15.91 0.00 0.42
N ALA A 177 -16.78 -0.18 -0.57
CA ALA A 177 -18.23 -0.17 -0.36
C ALA A 177 -18.68 -1.32 0.58
N GLU A 178 -18.04 -2.49 0.47
CA GLU A 178 -18.34 -3.66 1.30
C GLU A 178 -17.78 -3.53 2.72
N THR A 179 -16.51 -3.11 2.87
CA THR A 179 -15.78 -3.19 4.14
C THR A 179 -15.70 -1.87 4.92
N GLY A 180 -15.91 -0.74 4.24
CA GLY A 180 -15.74 0.61 4.79
C GLY A 180 -14.28 1.05 5.01
N VAL A 181 -13.29 0.26 4.57
CA VAL A 181 -11.86 0.59 4.70
C VAL A 181 -11.48 1.80 3.84
N SER A 182 -10.50 2.61 4.26
CA SER A 182 -10.08 3.77 3.46
C SER A 182 -9.33 3.36 2.18
N ILE A 183 -9.35 4.25 1.18
CA ILE A 183 -8.55 4.14 -0.04
C ILE A 183 -7.49 5.26 -0.02
N THR A 184 -6.24 4.90 -0.30
CA THR A 184 -5.16 5.84 -0.62
C THR A 184 -4.78 5.72 -2.09
N THR A 185 -4.45 6.83 -2.72
CA THR A 185 -4.11 6.87 -4.14
C THR A 185 -2.69 7.39 -4.35
N HIS A 186 -1.93 6.72 -5.20
CA HIS A 186 -0.82 7.32 -5.92
C HIS A 186 -1.34 7.91 -7.22
N ILE A 187 -0.90 9.12 -7.54
CA ILE A 187 -1.18 9.79 -8.80
C ILE A 187 0.15 10.30 -9.36
N ASP A 188 0.34 10.15 -10.68
CA ASP A 188 1.42 10.85 -11.35
C ASP A 188 1.16 12.36 -11.26
N PRO A 189 2.11 13.15 -10.72
CA PRO A 189 1.94 14.59 -10.61
C PRO A 189 1.74 15.28 -11.96
N GLU A 190 2.17 14.67 -13.06
CA GLU A 190 2.02 15.24 -14.42
C GLU A 190 0.65 14.97 -15.04
N ASP A 191 -0.16 14.09 -14.45
CA ASP A 191 -1.50 13.72 -14.94
C ASP A 191 -2.61 14.66 -14.40
N TRP A 192 -2.25 15.82 -13.86
CA TRP A 192 -3.18 16.78 -13.26
C TRP A 192 -4.17 17.40 -14.27
N LYS A 193 -3.87 17.37 -15.57
CA LYS A 193 -4.76 17.86 -16.61
C LYS A 193 -5.59 16.71 -17.16
N ILE A 194 -6.92 16.89 -17.15
CA ILE A 194 -7.83 16.07 -17.95
C ILE A 194 -7.83 16.65 -19.37
N PRO A 195 -7.39 15.91 -20.40
CA PRO A 195 -7.47 16.39 -21.78
C PRO A 195 -8.92 16.74 -22.15
N GLY A 196 -9.18 18.01 -22.45
CA GLY A 196 -10.51 18.50 -22.85
C GLY A 196 -11.38 19.09 -21.73
N ALA A 197 -10.84 19.32 -20.53
CA ALA A 197 -11.43 20.18 -19.50
C ALA A 197 -10.96 21.65 -19.63
#